data_AF-S9TQX8-F1
#
_entry.id   AF-S9TQX8-F1
#
_cell.length_a   1.000
_cell.length_b   1.000
_cell.length_c   1.000
_cell.angle_alpha   90.00
_cell.angle_beta   90.00
_cell.angle_gamma   90.00
#
_symmetry.space_group_name_H-M   'P 1'
#
loop_
_entity.id
_entity.type
_entity.pdbx_description
1 polymer ?
#
loop_
_entity_poly.entity_id
_entity_poly.type
_entity_poly.pdbx_seq_one_letter_code
_entity_poly.pdbx_strand_id
1 'polypeptide(L)'
;MERRFACTACGKCCYGLLPLTLDDALAHAGRFPLGVMLTPVRPGHKSFDLTLRLGSAVRLPNRRQIAVRISPVSYLPPTLACPELAADGLCAIHRDKPVRCRTMPFFAARDERDQSALLIPRSGWACDVSAAAPVVYRDGAIVARDDFETEARAMRDQAPILRAYADTLVATVPGVVEKLTAAAAKPVGGELLVGFSTLLRRLDTVDRAEIAALQVPVLADVAARTGSDPGFAAFTGQYRTWEQEMARLARRGGIGT
;
A
#
# COMPACT_ATOMS: atom_id res chain seq x y z
N MET A 1 21.61 -19.10 -8.56
CA MET A 1 22.10 -18.51 -7.29
C MET A 1 21.04 -18.65 -6.22
N GLU A 2 21.41 -19.15 -5.04
CA GLU A 2 20.51 -19.29 -3.89
C GLU A 2 20.51 -18.03 -3.01
N ARG A 3 19.38 -17.75 -2.37
CA ARG A 3 19.24 -16.72 -1.33
C ARG A 3 18.49 -17.31 -0.14
N ARG A 4 18.92 -16.91 1.05
CA ARG A 4 18.44 -17.42 2.33
C ARG A 4 17.82 -16.30 3.16
N PHE A 5 16.76 -16.62 3.88
CA PHE A 5 16.07 -15.64 4.72
C PHE A 5 15.19 -16.36 5.76
N ALA A 6 15.22 -15.90 7.00
CA ALA A 6 14.22 -16.19 8.02
C ALA A 6 13.81 -14.91 8.76
N CYS A 7 12.51 -14.73 8.94
CA CYS A 7 11.98 -13.67 9.78
C CYS A 7 12.21 -14.01 11.26
N THR A 8 12.89 -13.12 11.99
CA THR A 8 13.12 -13.23 13.44
C THR A 8 12.06 -12.53 14.28
N ALA A 9 10.97 -12.06 13.64
CA ALA A 9 9.91 -11.29 14.26
C ALA A 9 10.36 -10.03 15.02
N CYS A 10 11.50 -9.43 14.65
CA CYS A 10 12.07 -8.26 15.34
C CYS A 10 11.29 -6.94 15.23
N GLY A 11 10.13 -6.93 14.57
CA GLY A 11 9.26 -5.74 14.43
C GLY A 11 9.79 -4.63 13.50
N LYS A 12 11.06 -4.66 13.06
CA LYS A 12 11.68 -3.56 12.30
C LYS A 12 11.07 -3.29 10.91
N CYS A 13 10.37 -4.26 10.34
CA CYS A 13 9.60 -4.08 9.10
C CYS A 13 8.22 -3.47 9.30
N CYS A 14 7.74 -3.33 10.55
CA CYS A 14 6.40 -2.85 10.88
C CYS A 14 6.35 -1.33 11.07
N TYR A 15 7.00 -0.58 10.18
CA TYR A 15 7.08 0.88 10.23
C TYR A 15 6.77 1.49 8.87
N GLY A 16 6.09 2.64 8.89
CA GLY A 16 5.77 3.38 7.69
C GLY A 16 4.70 2.73 6.81
N LEU A 17 4.69 3.20 5.55
CA LEU A 17 3.66 2.87 4.58
C LEU A 17 3.67 1.39 4.20
N LEU A 18 2.49 0.79 4.19
CA LEU A 18 2.26 -0.59 3.75
C LEU A 18 1.22 -0.63 2.63
N PRO A 19 1.58 -1.05 1.40
CA PRO A 19 0.60 -1.37 0.37
C PRO A 19 -0.30 -2.52 0.80
N LEU A 20 -1.59 -2.38 0.60
CA LEU A 20 -2.59 -3.38 0.93
C LEU A 20 -3.28 -3.86 -0.35
N THR A 21 -3.80 -5.08 -0.29
CA THR A 21 -4.87 -5.47 -1.23
C THR A 21 -6.16 -4.74 -0.85
N LEU A 22 -7.12 -4.68 -1.78
CA LEU A 22 -8.42 -4.08 -1.53
C LEU A 22 -9.14 -4.81 -0.39
N ASP A 23 -9.11 -6.14 -0.40
CA ASP A 23 -9.74 -6.95 0.65
C ASP A 23 -9.06 -6.74 2.00
N ASP A 24 -7.72 -6.71 2.07
CA ASP A 24 -7.02 -6.38 3.32
C ASP A 24 -7.36 -4.98 3.81
N ALA A 25 -7.44 -3.98 2.92
CA ALA A 25 -7.80 -2.62 3.30
C ALA A 25 -9.19 -2.57 3.91
N LEU A 26 -10.17 -3.26 3.32
CA LEU A 26 -11.54 -3.33 3.83
C LEU A 26 -11.61 -4.11 5.16
N ALA A 27 -10.99 -5.29 5.24
CA ALA A 27 -10.97 -6.13 6.44
C ALA A 27 -10.28 -5.46 7.63
N HIS A 28 -9.34 -4.54 7.37
CA HIS A 28 -8.60 -3.80 8.39
C HIS A 28 -8.96 -2.31 8.44
N ALA A 29 -10.14 -1.92 7.95
CA ALA A 29 -10.61 -0.53 7.98
C ALA A 29 -10.79 0.02 9.40
N GLY A 30 -10.93 -0.82 10.43
CA GLY A 30 -10.92 -0.37 11.83
C GLY A 30 -9.53 -0.24 12.45
N ARG A 31 -8.45 -0.50 11.71
CA ARG A 31 -7.09 -0.68 12.26
C ARG A 31 -6.04 0.22 11.62
N PHE A 32 -6.10 0.42 10.31
CA PHE A 32 -5.09 1.17 9.56
C PHE A 32 -5.62 2.49 9.01
N PRO A 33 -4.84 3.59 9.01
CA PRO A 33 -5.24 4.82 8.34
C PRO A 33 -5.17 4.62 6.83
N LEU A 34 -6.32 4.47 6.18
CA LEU A 34 -6.38 4.08 4.77
C LEU A 34 -6.23 5.29 3.85
N GLY A 35 -5.38 5.13 2.84
CA GLY A 35 -5.28 6.00 1.67
C GLY A 35 -5.26 5.18 0.38
N VAL A 36 -5.20 5.87 -0.76
CA VAL A 36 -4.92 5.24 -2.06
C VAL A 36 -3.70 5.90 -2.67
N MET A 37 -2.73 5.06 -3.03
CA MET A 37 -1.46 5.47 -3.58
C MET A 37 -1.40 5.14 -5.08
N LEU A 38 -1.05 6.14 -5.87
CA LEU A 38 -0.76 6.04 -7.28
C LEU A 38 0.75 6.19 -7.49
N THR A 39 1.42 5.10 -7.83
CA THR A 39 2.86 5.08 -8.10
C THR A 39 3.11 5.06 -9.61
N PRO A 40 3.55 6.18 -10.24
CA PRO A 40 3.98 6.16 -11.62
C PRO A 40 5.25 5.33 -11.81
N VAL A 41 5.25 4.51 -12.86
CA VAL A 41 6.37 3.67 -13.30
C VAL A 41 6.67 4.03 -14.76
N ARG A 42 7.92 4.40 -15.02
CA ARG A 42 8.37 4.83 -16.34
C ARG A 42 8.71 3.62 -17.24
N PRO A 43 8.55 3.75 -18.57
CA PRO A 43 9.08 2.76 -19.51
C PRO A 43 10.56 2.47 -19.23
N GLY A 44 10.96 1.20 -19.36
CA GLY A 44 12.32 0.73 -19.07
C GLY A 44 12.58 0.35 -17.60
N HIS A 45 11.68 0.69 -16.67
CA HIS A 45 11.76 0.16 -15.31
C HIS A 45 11.35 -1.33 -15.30
N LYS A 46 12.02 -2.17 -14.50
CA LYS A 46 11.78 -3.63 -14.45
C LYS A 46 10.32 -4.03 -14.17
N SER A 47 9.61 -3.21 -13.39
CA SER A 47 8.20 -3.46 -13.04
C SER A 47 7.20 -2.85 -14.03
N PHE A 48 7.64 -2.20 -15.12
CA PHE A 48 6.75 -1.45 -16.00
C PHE A 48 5.63 -2.31 -16.60
N ASP A 49 5.98 -3.44 -17.20
CA ASP A 49 5.00 -4.32 -17.85
C ASP A 49 4.02 -4.93 -16.86
N LEU A 50 4.50 -5.33 -15.68
CA LEU A 50 3.64 -5.83 -14.61
C LEU A 50 2.68 -4.73 -14.12
N THR A 51 3.18 -3.50 -13.96
CA THR A 51 2.34 -2.35 -13.60
C THR A 51 1.31 -2.04 -14.69
N LEU A 52 1.64 -2.16 -15.98
CA LEU A 52 0.64 -2.00 -17.05
C LEU A 52 -0.44 -3.07 -16.96
N ARG A 53 -0.06 -4.33 -16.69
CA ARG A 53 -1.01 -5.44 -16.57
C ARG A 53 -1.96 -5.29 -15.39
N LEU A 54 -1.47 -4.82 -14.24
CA LEU A 54 -2.23 -4.73 -12.98
C LEU A 54 -2.80 -3.34 -12.68
N GLY A 55 -2.31 -2.30 -13.35
CA GLY A 55 -2.65 -0.90 -13.10
C GLY A 55 -3.21 -0.20 -14.33
N SER A 56 -3.03 1.12 -14.41
CA SER A 56 -3.51 1.97 -15.51
C SER A 56 -2.36 2.46 -16.39
N ALA A 57 -2.65 2.71 -17.67
CA ALA A 57 -1.75 3.40 -18.58
C ALA A 57 -2.17 4.87 -18.69
N VAL A 58 -1.28 5.80 -18.34
CA VAL A 58 -1.57 7.24 -18.37
C VAL A 58 -0.70 7.92 -19.41
N ARG A 59 -1.33 8.71 -20.28
CA ARG A 59 -0.66 9.57 -21.25
C ARG A 59 -0.32 10.91 -20.61
N LEU A 60 0.96 11.25 -20.57
CA LEU A 60 1.44 12.54 -20.05
C LEU A 60 1.36 13.64 -21.13
N PRO A 61 1.39 14.94 -20.74
CA PRO A 61 1.30 16.05 -21.68
C PRO A 61 2.40 16.04 -22.76
N ASN A 62 3.59 15.54 -22.41
CA ASN A 62 4.72 15.36 -23.34
C ASN A 62 4.56 14.16 -24.29
N ARG A 63 3.37 13.57 -24.40
CA ARG A 63 3.08 12.38 -25.20
C ARG A 63 3.95 11.17 -24.81
N ARG A 64 4.41 11.07 -23.56
CA ARG A 64 4.97 9.83 -23.03
C ARG A 64 3.89 9.05 -22.30
N GLN A 65 3.95 7.73 -22.39
CA GLN A 65 3.11 6.85 -21.59
C GLN A 65 3.86 6.45 -20.32
N ILE A 66 3.15 6.46 -19.20
CA ILE A 66 3.61 5.84 -17.96
C ILE A 66 2.61 4.74 -17.56
N ALA A 67 3.10 3.77 -16.80
CA ALA A 67 2.24 2.84 -16.09
C ALA A 67 1.98 3.40 -14.69
N VAL A 68 0.79 3.26 -14.15
CA VAL A 68 0.45 3.73 -12.80
C VAL A 68 -0.02 2.54 -12.00
N ARG A 69 0.73 2.21 -10.95
CA ARG A 69 0.31 1.20 -9.97
C ARG A 69 -0.62 1.88 -8.98
N ILE A 70 -1.75 1.24 -8.71
CA ILE A 70 -2.75 1.72 -7.74
C ILE A 70 -2.82 0.71 -6.61
N SER A 71 -2.74 1.20 -5.39
CA SER A 71 -2.83 0.35 -4.21
C SER A 71 -3.52 1.11 -3.09
N PRO A 72 -4.53 0.51 -2.43
CA PRO A 72 -4.83 0.86 -1.06
C PRO A 72 -3.56 0.80 -0.21
N VAL A 73 -3.45 1.68 0.78
CA VAL A 73 -2.28 1.72 1.68
C VAL A 73 -2.72 1.94 3.12
N SER A 74 -2.03 1.30 4.06
CA SER A 74 -1.90 1.86 5.41
C SER A 74 -0.87 2.98 5.35
N TYR A 75 -1.32 4.22 5.44
CA TYR A 75 -0.47 5.39 5.26
C TYR A 75 0.07 5.86 6.61
N LEU A 76 1.35 5.55 6.89
CA LEU A 76 2.05 5.95 8.10
C LEU A 76 3.36 6.65 7.75
N PRO A 77 3.82 7.64 8.54
CA PRO A 77 5.16 8.20 8.40
C PRO A 77 6.24 7.11 8.52
N PRO A 78 7.39 7.22 7.84
CA PRO A 78 8.42 6.17 7.81
C PRO A 78 8.92 5.69 9.16
N THR A 79 8.89 6.54 10.18
CA THR A 79 9.35 6.24 11.55
C THR A 79 8.23 5.94 12.53
N LEU A 80 6.96 6.07 12.11
CA LEU A 80 5.82 5.71 12.95
C LEU A 80 5.60 4.19 12.90
N ALA A 81 5.51 3.57 14.07
CA ALA A 81 5.20 2.16 14.21
C ALA A 81 3.79 1.85 13.69
N CYS A 82 3.63 0.65 13.10
CA CYS A 82 2.34 0.06 12.79
C CYS A 82 1.43 0.09 14.04
N PRO A 83 0.15 0.46 13.92
CA PRO A 83 -0.80 0.44 15.04
C PRO A 83 -0.91 -0.93 15.74
N GLU A 84 -0.60 -2.01 15.02
CA GLU A 84 -0.67 -3.39 15.51
C GLU A 84 0.70 -3.92 15.97
N LEU A 85 1.71 -3.06 16.14
CA LEU A 85 2.98 -3.42 16.74
C LEU A 85 2.85 -3.31 18.26
N ALA A 86 2.87 -4.45 18.95
CA ALA A 86 2.78 -4.52 20.40
C ALA A 86 4.08 -4.05 21.08
N ALA A 87 4.01 -3.82 22.39
CA ALA A 87 5.13 -3.32 23.19
C ALA A 87 6.35 -4.25 23.22
N ASP A 88 6.14 -5.56 23.01
CA ASP A 88 7.19 -6.57 22.88
C ASP A 88 7.84 -6.60 21.49
N GLY A 89 7.41 -5.74 20.56
CA GLY A 89 7.89 -5.67 19.19
C GLY A 89 7.28 -6.73 18.26
N LEU A 90 6.32 -7.51 18.75
CA LEU A 90 5.59 -8.50 17.96
C LEU A 90 4.31 -7.89 17.37
N CYS A 91 3.81 -8.51 16.31
CA CYS A 91 2.56 -8.07 15.69
C CYS A 91 1.36 -8.68 16.42
N ALA A 92 0.50 -7.82 16.98
CA ALA A 92 -0.67 -8.21 17.75
C ALA A 92 -1.70 -9.01 16.93
N ILE A 93 -1.75 -8.78 15.61
CA ILE A 93 -2.64 -9.50 14.68
C ILE A 93 -1.91 -10.58 13.88
N HIS A 94 -0.90 -11.26 14.45
CA HIS A 94 -0.03 -12.17 13.68
C HIS A 94 -0.78 -13.12 12.75
N ARG A 95 -1.87 -13.72 13.24
CA ARG A 95 -2.72 -14.66 12.48
C ARG A 95 -3.48 -13.98 11.34
N ASP A 96 -3.94 -12.76 11.58
CA ASP A 96 -4.83 -12.01 10.70
C ASP A 96 -4.10 -10.88 9.97
N LYS A 97 -2.78 -10.98 9.81
CA LYS A 97 -1.98 -9.97 9.11
C LYS A 97 -2.45 -9.79 7.66
N PRO A 98 -2.32 -8.59 7.07
CA PRO A 98 -2.49 -8.41 5.63
C PRO A 98 -1.61 -9.37 4.81
N VAL A 99 -2.05 -9.77 3.62
CA VAL A 99 -1.29 -10.71 2.77
C VAL A 99 0.10 -10.16 2.41
N ARG A 100 0.22 -8.84 2.23
CA ARG A 100 1.50 -8.14 2.01
C ARG A 100 2.50 -8.41 3.14
N CYS A 101 2.03 -8.44 4.39
CA CYS A 101 2.87 -8.74 5.55
C CYS A 101 3.27 -10.22 5.60
N ARG A 102 2.38 -11.14 5.24
CA ARG A 102 2.69 -12.58 5.17
C ARG A 102 3.71 -12.91 4.08
N THR A 103 3.61 -12.22 2.95
CA THR A 103 4.48 -12.41 1.78
C THR A 103 5.90 -11.87 1.99
N MET A 104 6.17 -11.15 3.09
CA MET A 104 7.52 -10.63 3.37
C MET A 104 8.55 -11.76 3.41
N PRO A 105 9.71 -11.58 2.74
CA PRO A 105 10.21 -10.34 2.15
C PRO A 105 9.84 -10.11 0.67
N PHE A 106 9.22 -11.08 0.00
CA PHE A 106 8.87 -11.00 -1.42
C PHE A 106 7.71 -10.06 -1.69
N PHE A 107 7.58 -9.50 -2.90
CA PHE A 107 6.49 -8.60 -3.26
C PHE A 107 5.92 -8.91 -4.63
N ALA A 108 4.64 -9.32 -4.69
CA ALA A 108 3.97 -9.71 -5.93
C ALA A 108 3.78 -8.56 -6.94
N ALA A 109 4.00 -7.30 -6.54
CA ALA A 109 4.07 -6.17 -7.47
C ALA A 109 5.43 -6.04 -8.19
N ARG A 110 6.34 -7.02 -8.01
CA ARG A 110 7.56 -7.21 -8.78
C ARG A 110 7.53 -8.57 -9.47
N ASP A 111 8.22 -8.67 -10.60
CA ASP A 111 8.40 -9.95 -11.27
C ASP A 111 9.10 -10.95 -10.32
N GLU A 112 8.70 -12.22 -10.36
CA GLU A 112 9.27 -13.25 -9.50
C GLU A 112 10.80 -13.36 -9.72
N ARG A 113 11.29 -13.14 -10.94
CA ARG A 113 12.72 -13.19 -11.24
C ARG A 113 13.51 -12.01 -10.66
N ASP A 114 12.83 -10.96 -10.19
CA ASP A 114 13.42 -9.71 -9.65
C ASP A 114 13.18 -9.52 -8.14
N GLN A 115 13.09 -10.62 -7.40
CA GLN A 115 12.83 -10.57 -5.95
C GLN A 115 14.11 -10.48 -5.11
N SER A 116 15.27 -10.85 -5.67
CA SER A 116 16.51 -11.06 -4.90
C SER A 116 16.97 -9.85 -4.06
N ALA A 117 16.72 -8.62 -4.53
CA ALA A 117 17.09 -7.41 -3.80
C ALA A 117 16.24 -7.18 -2.53
N LEU A 118 15.05 -7.79 -2.45
CA LEU A 118 14.18 -7.69 -1.27
C LEU A 118 14.65 -8.61 -0.13
N LEU A 119 15.51 -9.58 -0.43
CA LEU A 119 16.09 -10.50 0.55
C LEU A 119 17.28 -9.89 1.31
N ILE A 120 17.61 -8.63 1.05
CA ILE A 120 18.65 -7.89 1.76
C ILE A 120 17.96 -7.02 2.83
N PRO A 121 18.09 -7.36 4.13
CA PRO A 121 17.50 -6.58 5.20
C PRO A 121 18.08 -5.16 5.20
N ARG A 122 17.26 -4.18 5.60
CA ARG A 122 17.75 -2.81 5.80
C ARG A 122 18.68 -2.76 7.01
N SER A 123 19.50 -1.71 7.08
CA SER A 123 20.35 -1.47 8.25
C SER A 123 19.54 -1.51 9.55
N GLY A 124 20.04 -2.25 10.54
CA GLY A 124 19.38 -2.44 11.84
C GLY A 124 18.26 -3.48 11.88
N TRP A 125 17.94 -4.15 10.76
CA TRP A 125 16.99 -5.27 10.77
C TRP A 125 17.69 -6.56 11.21
N ALA A 126 17.05 -7.31 12.10
CA ALA A 126 17.62 -8.53 12.69
C ALA A 126 17.19 -9.82 11.97
N CYS A 127 16.78 -9.75 10.70
CA CYS A 127 16.40 -10.94 9.93
C CYS A 127 17.64 -11.85 9.72
N ASP A 128 17.46 -13.16 9.79
CA ASP A 128 18.56 -14.11 9.54
C ASP A 128 18.70 -14.35 8.04
N VAL A 129 19.86 -13.99 7.49
CA VAL A 129 20.25 -14.24 6.09
C VAL A 129 21.54 -15.06 6.00
N SER A 130 21.93 -15.69 7.11
CA SER A 130 23.13 -16.52 7.20
C SER A 130 22.98 -17.84 6.45
N ALA A 131 24.03 -18.65 6.45
CA ALA A 131 23.97 -20.01 5.90
C ALA A 131 22.99 -20.92 6.67
N ALA A 132 22.67 -20.60 7.93
CA ALA A 132 21.73 -21.37 8.74
C ALA A 132 20.26 -21.11 8.35
N ALA A 133 19.95 -19.95 7.78
CA ALA A 133 18.62 -19.62 7.29
C ALA A 133 18.21 -20.55 6.12
N PRO A 134 16.90 -20.85 5.97
CA PRO A 134 16.40 -21.67 4.88
C PRO A 134 16.59 -20.96 3.54
N VAL A 135 16.77 -21.76 2.48
CA VAL A 135 16.75 -21.24 1.10
C VAL A 135 15.31 -20.89 0.75
N VAL A 136 15.06 -19.63 0.43
CA VAL A 136 13.71 -19.13 0.09
C VAL A 136 13.60 -18.72 -1.37
N TYR A 137 14.72 -18.54 -2.07
CA TYR A 137 14.75 -18.13 -3.46
C TYR A 137 15.95 -18.76 -4.18
N ARG A 138 15.69 -19.41 -5.31
CA ARG A 138 16.69 -20.16 -6.08
C ARG A 138 16.42 -19.95 -7.57
N ASP A 139 17.47 -19.58 -8.30
CA ASP A 139 17.48 -19.53 -9.76
C ASP A 139 16.33 -18.72 -10.39
N GLY A 140 15.95 -17.62 -9.74
CA GLY A 140 14.89 -16.75 -10.25
C GLY A 140 13.48 -17.11 -9.77
N ALA A 141 13.33 -18.10 -8.88
CA ALA A 141 12.06 -18.60 -8.39
C ALA A 141 12.00 -18.61 -6.85
N ILE A 142 10.82 -18.33 -6.31
CA ILE A 142 10.53 -18.45 -4.88
C ILE A 142 10.32 -19.94 -4.56
N VAL A 143 10.90 -20.42 -3.45
CA VAL A 143 10.83 -21.84 -3.07
C VAL A 143 9.46 -22.21 -2.51
N ALA A 144 8.98 -21.48 -1.49
CA ALA A 144 7.65 -21.64 -0.91
C ALA A 144 6.76 -20.47 -1.36
N ARG A 145 5.81 -20.73 -2.27
CA ARG A 145 5.15 -19.70 -3.08
C ARG A 145 3.75 -19.31 -2.61
N ASP A 146 3.19 -19.99 -1.62
CA ASP A 146 1.75 -19.88 -1.27
C ASP A 146 1.31 -18.45 -0.93
N ASP A 147 2.03 -17.75 -0.04
CA ASP A 147 1.71 -16.35 0.31
C ASP A 147 1.91 -15.41 -0.89
N PHE A 148 2.97 -15.62 -1.69
CA PHE A 148 3.24 -14.84 -2.90
C PHE A 148 2.15 -15.04 -3.94
N GLU A 149 1.68 -16.26 -4.15
CA GLU A 149 0.58 -16.56 -5.07
C GLU A 149 -0.75 -16.00 -4.56
N THR A 150 -0.98 -16.01 -3.25
CA THR A 150 -2.16 -15.39 -2.63
C THR A 150 -2.17 -13.89 -2.89
N GLU A 151 -1.05 -13.20 -2.64
CA GLU A 151 -0.92 -11.77 -2.94
C GLU A 151 -1.06 -11.49 -4.45
N ALA A 152 -0.38 -12.27 -5.30
CA ALA A 152 -0.42 -12.10 -6.75
C ALA A 152 -1.84 -12.32 -7.32
N ARG A 153 -2.62 -13.23 -6.72
CA ARG A 153 -4.03 -13.44 -7.07
C ARG A 153 -4.87 -12.25 -6.65
N ALA A 154 -4.78 -11.82 -5.40
CA ALA A 154 -5.50 -10.64 -4.91
C ALA A 154 -5.20 -9.38 -5.75
N MET A 155 -3.94 -9.18 -6.16
CA MET A 155 -3.56 -8.09 -7.05
C MET A 155 -4.18 -8.18 -8.44
N ARG A 156 -4.32 -9.38 -9.01
CA ARG A 156 -4.99 -9.59 -10.30
C ARG A 156 -6.49 -9.37 -10.18
N ASP A 157 -7.10 -9.89 -9.13
CA ASP A 157 -8.55 -9.84 -8.94
C ASP A 157 -9.04 -8.41 -8.70
N GLN A 158 -8.28 -7.58 -7.96
CA GLN A 158 -8.61 -6.17 -7.74
C GLN A 158 -8.27 -5.25 -8.94
N ALA A 159 -7.42 -5.70 -9.88
CA ALA A 159 -6.87 -4.84 -10.93
C ALA A 159 -7.94 -4.14 -11.78
N PRO A 160 -9.05 -4.80 -12.22
CA PRO A 160 -10.09 -4.12 -13.00
C PRO A 160 -10.73 -2.95 -12.24
N ILE A 161 -11.01 -3.12 -10.95
CA ILE A 161 -11.63 -2.10 -10.09
C ILE A 161 -10.67 -0.91 -9.93
N LEU A 162 -9.41 -1.19 -9.55
CA LEU A 162 -8.42 -0.14 -9.31
C LEU A 162 -8.02 0.59 -10.59
N ARG A 163 -7.98 -0.10 -11.74
CA ARG A 163 -7.78 0.53 -13.06
C ARG A 163 -8.91 1.48 -13.39
N ALA A 164 -10.16 1.03 -13.32
CA ALA A 164 -11.32 1.88 -13.63
C ALA A 164 -11.39 3.12 -12.72
N TYR A 165 -11.07 2.94 -11.43
CA TYR A 165 -10.92 4.05 -10.49
C TYR A 165 -9.84 5.04 -10.93
N ALA A 166 -8.65 4.56 -11.28
CA ALA A 166 -7.52 5.40 -11.69
C ALA A 166 -7.80 6.16 -12.99
N ASP A 167 -8.37 5.47 -13.97
CA ASP A 167 -8.73 6.05 -15.27
C ASP A 167 -9.75 7.18 -15.07
N THR A 168 -10.74 6.96 -14.20
CA THR A 168 -11.70 8.00 -13.84
C THR A 168 -11.03 9.16 -13.13
N LEU A 169 -10.16 8.90 -12.14
CA LEU A 169 -9.45 9.93 -11.41
C LEU A 169 -8.63 10.82 -12.36
N VAL A 170 -7.91 10.21 -13.30
CA VAL A 170 -7.12 10.88 -14.34
C VAL A 170 -8.00 11.71 -15.28
N ALA A 171 -9.16 11.19 -15.66
CA ALA A 171 -10.07 11.87 -16.58
C ALA A 171 -10.84 13.03 -15.93
N THR A 172 -11.18 12.93 -14.64
CA THR A 172 -12.16 13.85 -14.02
C THR A 172 -11.59 14.78 -12.98
N VAL A 173 -10.40 14.51 -12.41
CA VAL A 173 -9.84 15.33 -11.34
C VAL A 173 -8.72 16.22 -11.88
N PRO A 174 -8.93 17.56 -11.91
CA PRO A 174 -7.91 18.50 -12.39
C PRO A 174 -6.59 18.37 -11.61
N GLY A 175 -5.47 18.48 -12.31
CA GLY A 175 -4.15 18.47 -11.69
C GLY A 175 -3.56 17.07 -11.44
N VAL A 176 -4.32 15.98 -11.63
CA VAL A 176 -3.83 14.62 -11.37
C VAL A 176 -2.72 14.23 -12.32
N VAL A 177 -2.86 14.53 -13.62
CA VAL A 177 -1.85 14.21 -14.64
C VAL A 177 -0.55 14.98 -14.37
N GLU A 178 -0.64 16.24 -13.97
CA GLU A 178 0.49 17.09 -13.62
C GLU A 178 1.22 16.56 -12.38
N LYS A 179 0.47 16.15 -11.34
CA LYS A 179 1.04 15.54 -10.13
C LYS A 179 1.71 14.20 -10.43
N LEU A 180 1.11 13.36 -11.27
CA LEU A 180 1.72 12.11 -11.72
C LEU A 180 2.97 12.35 -12.56
N THR A 181 2.98 13.38 -13.40
CA THR A 181 4.16 13.81 -14.18
C THR A 181 5.30 14.22 -13.24
N ALA A 182 5.01 15.07 -12.26
CA ALA A 182 5.98 15.50 -11.26
C ALA A 182 6.50 14.33 -10.41
N ALA A 183 5.62 13.41 -10.00
CA ALA A 183 6.01 12.22 -9.27
C ALA A 183 6.91 11.29 -10.10
N ALA A 184 6.61 11.09 -11.39
CA ALA A 184 7.40 10.27 -12.30
C ALA A 184 8.80 10.84 -12.58
N ALA A 185 8.98 12.16 -12.43
CA ALA A 185 10.26 12.84 -12.65
C ALA A 185 11.25 12.65 -11.48
N LYS A 186 10.80 12.21 -10.30
CA LYS A 186 11.67 12.01 -9.13
C LYS A 186 12.67 10.86 -9.37
N PRO A 187 13.96 11.02 -9.00
CA PRO A 187 15.00 10.00 -9.24
C PRO A 187 14.69 8.63 -8.63
N VAL A 188 14.19 8.64 -7.39
CA VAL A 188 13.83 7.43 -6.61
C VAL A 188 12.40 6.94 -6.87
N GLY A 189 11.71 7.52 -7.87
CA GLY A 189 10.27 7.38 -8.03
C GLY A 189 9.51 8.31 -7.09
N GLY A 190 8.23 8.48 -7.37
CA GLY A 190 7.33 9.30 -6.59
C GLY A 190 5.97 8.64 -6.46
N GLU A 191 5.11 9.27 -5.68
CA GLU A 191 3.75 8.81 -5.45
C GLU A 191 2.81 10.00 -5.40
N LEU A 192 1.57 9.75 -5.80
CA LEU A 192 0.43 10.61 -5.56
C LEU A 192 -0.49 9.88 -4.59
N LEU A 193 -0.82 10.55 -3.49
CA LEU A 193 -1.67 9.99 -2.46
C LEU A 193 -3.00 10.75 -2.38
N VAL A 194 -4.09 10.00 -2.29
CA VAL A 194 -5.44 10.53 -2.15
C VAL A 194 -6.20 9.77 -1.06
N GLY A 195 -7.29 10.37 -0.55
CA GLY A 195 -8.09 9.76 0.51
C GLY A 195 -8.80 8.50 0.06
N PHE A 196 -8.87 7.49 0.93
CA PHE A 196 -9.57 6.22 0.64
C PHE A 196 -11.06 6.41 0.35
N SER A 197 -11.65 7.50 0.86
CA SER A 197 -13.03 7.92 0.58
C SER A 197 -13.33 8.02 -0.93
N THR A 198 -12.33 8.34 -1.75
CA THR A 198 -12.47 8.48 -3.21
C THR A 198 -12.65 7.14 -3.91
N LEU A 199 -11.96 6.09 -3.46
CA LEU A 199 -12.11 4.72 -3.96
C LEU A 199 -13.37 4.08 -3.38
N LEU A 200 -13.64 4.27 -2.09
CA LEU A 200 -14.79 3.68 -1.41
C LEU A 200 -16.13 4.01 -2.10
N ARG A 201 -16.26 5.22 -2.65
CA ARG A 201 -17.43 5.65 -3.46
C ARG A 201 -17.65 4.87 -4.76
N ARG A 202 -16.66 4.09 -5.19
CA ARG A 202 -16.69 3.27 -6.41
C ARG A 202 -16.86 1.78 -6.12
N LEU A 203 -16.90 1.39 -4.84
CA LEU A 203 -17.09 0.01 -4.42
C LEU A 203 -18.58 -0.21 -4.17
N ASP A 204 -19.26 -0.90 -5.07
CA ASP A 204 -20.72 -1.11 -4.99
C ASP A 204 -21.10 -2.30 -4.07
N THR A 205 -20.14 -3.13 -3.69
CA THR A 205 -20.35 -4.37 -2.93
C THR A 205 -20.10 -4.24 -1.43
N VAL A 206 -19.87 -3.03 -0.91
CA VAL A 206 -19.51 -2.80 0.49
C VAL A 206 -20.41 -1.73 1.11
N ASP A 207 -20.65 -1.84 2.43
CA ASP A 207 -21.26 -0.75 3.18
C ASP A 207 -20.24 0.39 3.36
N ARG A 208 -20.35 1.39 2.50
CA ARG A 208 -19.47 2.56 2.50
C ARG A 208 -19.58 3.38 3.78
N ALA A 209 -20.75 3.41 4.40
CA ALA A 209 -20.98 4.18 5.61
C ALA A 209 -20.36 3.50 6.82
N GLU A 210 -20.50 2.17 6.91
CA GLU A 210 -19.83 1.34 7.93
C GLU A 210 -18.31 1.47 7.83
N ILE A 211 -17.72 1.26 6.65
CA ILE A 211 -16.27 1.40 6.44
C ILE A 211 -15.79 2.82 6.78
N ALA A 212 -16.55 3.84 6.39
CA ALA A 212 -16.21 5.21 6.74
C ALA A 212 -16.29 5.47 8.25
N ALA A 213 -17.30 4.92 8.94
CA ALA A 213 -17.44 5.03 10.38
C ALA A 213 -16.29 4.36 11.13
N LEU A 214 -15.79 3.21 10.65
CA LEU A 214 -14.59 2.55 11.18
C LEU A 214 -13.32 3.39 11.00
N GLN A 215 -13.20 4.12 9.89
CA GLN A 215 -12.01 4.92 9.57
C GLN A 215 -11.90 6.22 10.38
N VAL A 216 -13.02 6.86 10.74
CA VAL A 216 -12.99 8.13 11.50
C VAL A 216 -12.14 8.04 12.78
N PRO A 217 -12.37 7.11 13.72
CA PRO A 217 -11.56 7.03 14.94
C PRO A 217 -10.09 6.68 14.65
N VAL A 218 -9.81 5.87 13.62
CA VAL A 218 -8.44 5.51 13.24
C VAL A 218 -7.66 6.73 12.75
N LEU A 219 -8.27 7.54 11.87
CA LEU A 219 -7.63 8.74 11.34
C LEU A 219 -7.45 9.81 12.42
N ALA A 220 -8.43 9.96 13.32
CA ALA A 220 -8.32 10.87 14.46
C ALA A 220 -7.19 10.47 15.42
N ASP A 221 -7.08 9.18 15.78
CA ASP A 221 -6.00 8.68 16.63
C ASP A 221 -4.62 8.93 16.02
N VAL A 222 -4.44 8.55 14.75
CA VAL A 222 -3.14 8.73 14.08
C VAL A 222 -2.81 10.22 13.94
N ALA A 223 -3.78 11.08 13.63
CA ALA A 223 -3.58 12.53 13.61
C ALA A 223 -3.17 13.10 14.97
N ALA A 224 -3.70 12.56 16.07
CA ALA A 224 -3.30 12.96 17.43
C ALA A 224 -1.86 12.53 17.72
N ARG A 225 -1.50 11.28 17.39
CA ARG A 225 -0.15 10.73 17.58
C ARG A 225 0.92 11.46 16.77
N THR A 226 0.57 11.97 15.59
CA THR A 226 1.50 12.74 14.74
C THR A 226 1.44 14.25 14.97
N GLY A 227 0.46 14.74 15.75
CA GLY A 227 0.16 16.16 15.87
C GLY A 227 1.21 17.00 16.60
N SER A 228 2.01 16.38 17.47
CA SER A 228 3.05 17.07 18.26
C SER A 228 4.40 17.16 17.56
N ASP A 229 4.61 16.41 16.47
CA ASP A 229 5.88 16.38 15.74
C ASP A 229 5.78 17.23 14.45
N PRO A 230 6.50 18.36 14.34
CA PRO A 230 6.53 19.17 13.12
C PRO A 230 6.99 18.39 11.88
N GLY A 231 7.83 17.36 12.05
CA GLY A 231 8.27 16.47 10.98
C GLY A 231 7.13 15.66 10.35
N PHE A 232 5.99 15.54 11.05
CA PHE A 232 4.79 14.88 10.55
C PHE A 232 3.64 15.82 10.18
N ALA A 233 3.86 17.14 10.14
CA ALA A 233 2.80 18.13 9.90
C ALA A 233 1.98 17.83 8.62
N ALA A 234 2.65 17.42 7.53
CA ALA A 234 1.99 17.04 6.29
C ALA A 234 1.09 15.80 6.43
N PHE A 235 1.55 14.78 7.18
CA PHE A 235 0.77 13.58 7.48
C PHE A 235 -0.44 13.94 8.35
N THR A 236 -0.24 14.70 9.43
CA THR A 236 -1.30 15.16 10.34
C THR A 236 -2.40 15.92 9.58
N GLY A 237 -2.01 16.84 8.69
CA GLY A 237 -2.98 17.58 7.87
C GLY A 237 -3.79 16.66 6.94
N GLN A 238 -3.13 15.65 6.39
CA GLN A 238 -3.76 14.67 5.50
C GLN A 238 -4.75 13.77 6.26
N TYR A 239 -4.39 13.27 7.44
CA TYR A 239 -5.31 12.49 8.28
C TYR A 239 -6.56 13.27 8.66
N ARG A 240 -6.43 14.52 9.10
CA ARG A 240 -7.57 15.39 9.43
C ARG A 240 -8.48 15.63 8.23
N THR A 241 -7.90 15.80 7.05
CA THR A 241 -8.68 15.98 5.81
C THR A 241 -9.49 14.71 5.51
N TRP A 242 -8.85 13.55 5.56
CA TRP A 242 -9.51 12.27 5.30
C TRP A 242 -10.53 11.89 6.36
N GLU A 243 -10.27 12.22 7.63
CA GLU A 243 -11.21 12.04 8.73
C GLU A 243 -12.53 12.79 8.43
N GLN A 244 -12.44 14.05 8.02
CA GLN A 244 -13.61 14.86 7.67
C GLN A 244 -14.36 14.28 6.45
N GLU A 245 -13.64 13.78 5.45
CA GLU A 245 -14.24 13.12 4.29
C GLU A 245 -15.00 11.85 4.69
N MET A 246 -14.40 11.00 5.52
CA MET A 246 -15.01 9.78 6.03
C MET A 246 -16.22 10.10 6.92
N ALA A 247 -16.12 11.07 7.82
CA ALA A 247 -17.23 11.49 8.67
C ALA A 247 -18.43 11.98 7.84
N ARG A 248 -18.21 12.68 6.71
CA ARG A 248 -19.29 13.05 5.78
C ARG A 248 -19.89 11.84 5.08
N LEU A 249 -19.07 10.86 4.70
CA LEU A 249 -19.52 9.65 4.02
C LEU A 249 -20.36 8.77 4.96
N ALA A 250 -19.91 8.59 6.21
CA ALA A 250 -20.62 7.86 7.26
C ALA A 250 -22.03 8.43 7.51
N ARG A 251 -22.17 9.76 7.60
CA ARG A 251 -23.46 10.42 7.82
C ARG A 251 -24.46 10.26 6.65
N ARG A 252 -23.96 10.13 5.41
CA ARG A 252 -24.83 10.04 4.22
C ARG A 252 -25.50 8.67 4.06
N GLY A 253 -24.90 7.60 4.60
CA GLY A 253 -25.51 6.27 4.58
C GLY A 253 -26.71 6.12 5.51
N GLY A 254 -26.85 6.97 6.53
CA GLY A 254 -27.94 6.90 7.51
C GLY A 254 -29.24 7.62 7.12
N ILE A 255 -29.33 8.22 5.93
CA ILE A 255 -30.52 8.99 5.48
C ILE A 255 -31.44 8.15 4.56
N GLY A 256 -31.19 6.84 4.44
CA GLY A 256 -31.86 5.98 3.44
C GLY A 256 -32.40 4.65 3.94
N THR A 257 -32.82 4.55 5.21
CA THR A 257 -33.60 3.41 5.74
C THR A 257 -34.88 3.89 6.39
#